data_AF-T0ZQ83-F1
#
_entry.id   AF-T0ZQ83-F1
#
_cell.length_a   1.000
_cell.length_b   1.000
_cell.length_c   1.000
_cell.angle_alpha   90.00
_cell.angle_beta   90.00
_cell.angle_gamma   90.00
#
_symmetry.space_group_name_H-M   'P 1'
#
loop_
_entity.id
_entity.type
_entity.pdbx_description
1 polymer ?
#
loop_
_entity_poly.entity_id
_entity_poly.type
_entity_poly.pdbx_seq_one_letter_code
_entity_poly.pdbx_strand_id
1 'polypeptide(L)'
;HVSASTGRLNTQAWGKLDRTADGRILPLVDHCLDVAAVVRRLLGIANIRRRLACLGGRDELSPLDVERLSALAFLHDVGKCSLGFQSKSLSAQVRTELLRRAGGAWHECGHTTIAMPFFARDPRDTRARDLRDALGVDRLFDWGEQSAFELWLAAIS
;
A
#
# COMPACT_ATOMS: atom_id res chain seq x y z
N HIS A 1 16.06 -31.60 10.16
CA HIS A 1 16.78 -30.64 11.03
C HIS A 1 16.14 -29.26 10.87
N VAL A 2 15.42 -28.80 11.90
CA VAL A 2 14.79 -27.46 11.92
C VAL A 2 15.90 -26.45 12.24
N SER A 3 16.39 -25.74 11.24
CA SER A 3 17.30 -24.62 11.46
C SER A 3 16.47 -23.43 11.91
N ALA A 4 16.60 -23.05 13.18
CA ALA A 4 16.16 -21.76 13.67
C ALA A 4 16.77 -20.67 12.77
N SER A 5 15.94 -19.98 12.00
CA SER A 5 16.38 -18.91 11.13
C SER A 5 16.99 -17.80 11.98
N THR A 6 18.29 -17.62 11.84
CA THR A 6 19.11 -16.54 12.37
C THR A 6 18.35 -15.22 12.27
N GLY A 7 18.09 -14.57 13.41
CA GLY A 7 17.21 -13.41 13.55
C GLY A 7 17.71 -12.14 12.85
N ARG A 8 17.76 -12.14 11.52
CA ARG A 8 17.90 -10.94 10.68
C ARG A 8 16.60 -10.74 9.91
N LEU A 9 16.10 -9.51 9.90
CA LEU A 9 15.07 -9.11 8.94
C LEU A 9 15.64 -9.33 7.53
N ASN A 10 14.83 -9.92 6.65
CA ASN A 10 15.17 -9.99 5.25
C ASN A 10 15.41 -8.56 4.73
N THR A 11 16.49 -8.32 3.98
CA THR A 11 16.78 -7.01 3.40
C THR A 11 15.75 -6.62 2.34
N GLN A 12 15.01 -7.60 1.81
CA GLN A 12 13.88 -7.38 0.92
C GLN A 12 12.56 -7.49 1.69
N ALA A 13 11.76 -6.42 1.67
CA ALA A 13 10.44 -6.40 2.30
C ALA A 13 9.51 -7.41 1.61
N TRP A 14 8.80 -8.23 2.39
CA TRP A 14 7.85 -9.22 1.87
C TRP A 14 6.43 -8.64 1.80
N GLY A 15 5.69 -8.96 0.73
CA GLY A 15 4.26 -8.66 0.57
C GLY A 15 3.37 -9.86 0.90
N LYS A 16 3.86 -11.08 0.64
CA LYS A 16 3.30 -12.36 1.10
C LYS A 16 4.40 -13.24 1.66
N LEU A 17 4.07 -13.97 2.71
CA LEU A 17 4.97 -14.92 3.38
C LEU A 17 4.26 -16.27 3.43
N ASP A 18 4.87 -17.27 2.80
CA ASP A 18 4.50 -18.66 2.98
C ASP A 18 5.09 -19.15 4.31
N ARG A 19 4.22 -19.53 5.25
CA ARG A 19 4.60 -19.99 6.58
C ARG A 19 4.90 -21.50 6.63
N THR A 20 4.80 -22.20 5.51
CA THR A 20 5.19 -23.61 5.40
C THR A 20 6.71 -23.77 5.43
N ALA A 21 7.18 -25.03 5.38
CA ALA A 21 8.59 -25.39 5.59
C ALA A 21 9.59 -24.68 4.68
N ASP A 22 9.16 -24.14 3.53
CA ASP A 22 10.04 -23.55 2.52
C ASP A 22 10.25 -22.04 2.73
N GLY A 23 9.49 -21.38 3.62
CA GLY A 23 9.69 -19.97 3.99
C GLY A 23 9.69 -18.98 2.81
N ARG A 24 9.05 -19.33 1.69
CA ARG A 24 9.07 -18.51 0.47
C ARG A 24 8.37 -17.17 0.70
N ILE A 25 8.91 -16.13 0.07
CA ILE A 25 8.30 -14.81 0.07
C ILE A 25 7.96 -14.37 -1.35
N LEU A 26 6.86 -13.62 -1.48
CA LEU A 26 6.66 -12.72 -2.60
C LEU A 26 7.16 -11.34 -2.16
N PRO A 27 8.16 -10.75 -2.83
CA PRO A 27 8.61 -9.40 -2.52
C PRO A 27 7.45 -8.40 -2.56
N LEU A 28 7.47 -7.42 -1.67
CA LEU A 28 6.40 -6.44 -1.55
C LEU A 28 6.24 -5.63 -2.84
N VAL A 29 7.36 -5.21 -3.44
CA VAL A 29 7.35 -4.47 -4.71
C VAL A 29 6.70 -5.28 -5.84
N ASP A 30 6.97 -6.59 -5.93
CA ASP A 30 6.40 -7.47 -6.94
C ASP A 30 4.90 -7.64 -6.70
N HIS A 31 4.48 -7.84 -5.43
CA HIS A 31 3.07 -7.91 -5.08
C HIS A 31 2.30 -6.64 -5.47
N CYS A 32 2.86 -5.48 -5.14
CA CYS A 32 2.29 -4.18 -5.49
C CYS A 32 2.22 -3.99 -7.01
N LEU A 33 3.25 -4.43 -7.74
CA LEU A 33 3.30 -4.35 -9.20
C LEU A 33 2.24 -5.25 -9.87
N ASP A 34 2.06 -6.48 -9.38
CA ASP A 34 1.04 -7.40 -9.87
C ASP A 34 -0.36 -6.80 -9.74
N VAL A 35 -0.67 -6.21 -8.58
CA VAL A 35 -1.96 -5.55 -8.33
C VAL A 35 -2.15 -4.34 -9.24
N ALA A 36 -1.13 -3.50 -9.40
CA ALA A 36 -1.18 -2.35 -10.28
C ALA A 36 -1.41 -2.76 -11.75
N ALA A 37 -0.73 -3.82 -12.21
CA ALA A 37 -0.90 -4.36 -13.55
C ALA A 37 -2.32 -4.89 -13.77
N VAL A 38 -2.88 -5.62 -12.80
CA VAL A 38 -4.27 -6.10 -12.85
C VAL A 38 -5.25 -4.94 -12.93
N VAL A 39 -5.13 -3.93 -12.06
CA VAL A 39 -5.99 -2.74 -12.07
C VAL A 39 -5.92 -2.03 -13.42
N ARG A 40 -4.70 -1.78 -13.93
CA ARG A 40 -4.50 -1.16 -15.24
C ARG A 40 -5.20 -1.92 -16.37
N ARG A 41 -5.13 -3.26 -16.34
CA ARG A 41 -5.81 -4.12 -17.32
C ARG A 41 -7.33 -4.08 -17.18
N LEU A 42 -7.86 -4.11 -15.95
CA LEU A 42 -9.29 -4.01 -15.68
C LEU A 42 -9.86 -2.66 -16.15
N LEU A 43 -9.12 -1.57 -15.95
CA LEU A 43 -9.49 -0.23 -16.44
C LEU A 43 -9.39 -0.10 -17.98
N GLY A 44 -8.76 -1.06 -18.65
CA GLY A 44 -8.84 -1.20 -20.11
C GLY A 44 -10.16 -1.78 -20.60
N ILE A 45 -10.95 -2.42 -19.74
CA ILE A 45 -12.24 -3.02 -20.10
C ILE A 45 -13.32 -1.95 -20.03
N ALA A 46 -13.99 -1.70 -21.15
CA ALA A 46 -14.89 -0.55 -21.33
C ALA A 46 -16.01 -0.45 -20.28
N ASN A 47 -16.61 -1.57 -19.88
CA ASN A 47 -17.68 -1.58 -18.89
C ASN A 47 -17.18 -1.23 -17.47
N ILE A 48 -15.99 -1.70 -17.08
CA ILE A 48 -15.37 -1.40 -15.79
C ILE A 48 -14.94 0.08 -15.77
N ARG A 49 -14.26 0.54 -16.83
CA ARG A 49 -13.82 1.94 -16.96
C ARG A 49 -14.99 2.90 -16.85
N ARG A 50 -16.07 2.65 -17.59
CA ARG A 50 -17.28 3.49 -17.57
C ARG A 50 -17.94 3.50 -16.20
N ARG A 51 -18.09 2.34 -15.55
CA ARG A 51 -18.69 2.27 -14.21
C ARG A 51 -17.88 3.07 -13.19
N LEU A 52 -16.55 2.97 -13.23
CA LEU A 52 -15.69 3.73 -12.34
C LEU A 52 -15.73 5.24 -12.63
N ALA A 53 -15.78 5.64 -13.91
CA ALA A 53 -16.00 7.03 -14.30
C ALA A 53 -17.31 7.58 -13.69
N CYS A 54 -18.41 6.85 -13.86
CA CYS A 54 -19.71 7.24 -13.32
C CYS A 54 -19.70 7.35 -11.79
N LEU A 55 -19.03 6.43 -11.08
CA LEU A 55 -18.86 6.50 -9.63
C LEU A 55 -18.09 7.76 -9.19
N GLY A 56 -17.14 8.23 -10.00
CA GLY A 56 -16.41 9.47 -9.77
C GLY A 56 -17.10 10.73 -10.32
N GLY A 57 -18.36 10.64 -10.75
CA GLY A 57 -19.11 11.77 -11.33
C GLY A 57 -18.61 12.24 -12.70
N ARG A 58 -17.99 11.35 -13.48
CA ARG A 58 -17.39 11.64 -14.80
C ARG A 58 -18.03 10.83 -15.91
N ASP A 59 -17.98 11.38 -17.11
CA ASP A 59 -18.40 10.67 -18.32
C ASP A 59 -17.39 9.61 -18.74
N GLU A 60 -16.08 9.89 -18.58
CA GLU A 60 -15.00 8.97 -18.92
C GLU A 60 -13.74 9.22 -18.06
N LEU A 61 -12.91 8.18 -17.91
CA LEU A 61 -11.55 8.29 -17.36
C LEU A 61 -10.54 8.55 -18.47
N SER A 62 -9.72 9.59 -18.31
CA SER A 62 -8.63 9.84 -19.25
C SER A 62 -7.55 8.74 -19.14
N PRO A 63 -6.68 8.57 -20.15
CA PRO A 63 -5.53 7.68 -20.05
C PRO A 63 -4.64 7.98 -18.83
N LEU A 64 -4.50 9.26 -18.48
CA LEU A 64 -3.73 9.67 -17.30
C LEU A 64 -4.41 9.27 -15.99
N ASP A 65 -5.74 9.29 -15.92
CA ASP A 65 -6.48 8.83 -14.74
C ASP A 65 -6.29 7.32 -14.53
N VAL A 66 -6.23 6.54 -15.60
CA VAL A 66 -5.91 5.11 -15.53
C VAL A 66 -4.52 4.87 -14.95
N GLU A 67 -3.51 5.61 -15.40
CA GLU A 67 -2.15 5.48 -14.86
C GLU A 67 -2.07 5.93 -13.39
N ARG A 68 -2.78 7.00 -12.99
CA ARG A 68 -2.87 7.43 -11.58
C ARG A 68 -3.52 6.38 -10.68
N LEU A 69 -4.65 5.82 -11.10
CA LEU A 69 -5.33 4.74 -10.36
C LEU A 69 -4.45 3.49 -10.26
N SER A 70 -3.68 3.18 -11.30
CA SER A 70 -2.72 2.07 -11.28
C SER A 70 -1.57 2.33 -10.31
N ALA A 71 -1.05 3.56 -10.25
CA ALA A 71 -0.03 3.97 -9.28
C ALA A 71 -0.56 3.94 -7.84
N LEU A 72 -1.82 4.34 -7.61
CA LEU A 72 -2.45 4.20 -6.29
C LEU A 72 -2.62 2.73 -5.89
N ALA A 73 -3.02 1.88 -6.83
CA ALA A 73 -3.11 0.44 -6.61
C ALA A 73 -1.74 -0.18 -6.28
N PHE A 74 -0.65 0.32 -6.88
CA PHE A 74 0.71 -0.07 -6.49
C PHE A 74 0.99 0.29 -5.01
N LEU A 75 0.59 1.49 -4.58
CA LEU A 75 0.86 1.97 -3.22
C LEU A 75 -0.05 1.40 -2.15
N HIS A 76 -1.05 0.57 -2.50
CA HIS A 76 -2.07 0.13 -1.55
C HIS A 76 -1.50 -0.55 -0.30
N ASP A 77 -0.39 -1.27 -0.48
CA ASP A 77 0.27 -2.06 0.55
C ASP A 77 1.59 -1.43 1.04
N VAL A 78 1.86 -0.16 0.72
CA VAL A 78 3.13 0.50 1.07
C VAL A 78 3.43 0.48 2.57
N GLY A 79 2.39 0.49 3.42
CA GLY A 79 2.56 0.35 4.86
C GLY A 79 3.09 -1.00 5.32
N LYS A 80 3.10 -2.03 4.45
CA LYS A 80 3.79 -3.29 4.74
C LYS A 80 5.31 -3.12 4.85
N CYS A 81 5.89 -2.03 4.35
CA CYS A 81 7.31 -1.70 4.58
C CYS A 81 7.65 -1.45 6.06
N SER A 82 6.64 -1.27 6.93
CA SER A 82 6.88 -0.95 8.34
C SER A 82 7.58 -2.06 9.09
N LEU A 83 8.40 -1.66 10.08
CA LEU A 83 9.01 -2.59 11.02
C LEU A 83 7.95 -3.45 11.72
N GLY A 84 6.81 -2.85 12.07
CA GLY A 84 5.69 -3.52 12.70
C GLY A 84 5.11 -4.66 11.84
N PHE A 85 4.97 -4.42 10.53
CA PHE A 85 4.51 -5.46 9.60
C PHE A 85 5.60 -6.49 9.30
N GLN A 86 6.80 -6.07 8.92
CA GLN A 86 7.89 -6.97 8.52
C GLN A 86 8.32 -7.91 9.65
N SER A 87 8.26 -7.46 10.91
CA SER A 87 8.57 -8.28 12.08
C SER A 87 7.62 -9.47 12.31
N LYS A 88 6.46 -9.54 11.63
CA LYS A 88 5.54 -10.68 11.70
C LYS A 88 6.11 -11.98 11.10
N SER A 89 7.23 -11.89 10.39
CA SER A 89 8.02 -13.04 9.92
C SER A 89 8.90 -13.67 11.01
N LEU A 90 9.15 -12.94 12.11
CA LEU A 90 10.04 -13.37 13.18
C LEU A 90 9.28 -14.20 14.23
N SER A 91 10.02 -14.99 15.01
CA SER A 91 9.47 -15.65 16.19
C SER A 91 8.98 -14.63 17.21
N ALA A 92 8.04 -15.02 18.07
CA ALA A 92 7.46 -14.13 19.07
C ALA A 92 8.53 -13.51 20.00
N GLN A 93 9.53 -14.31 20.42
CA GLN A 93 10.61 -13.87 21.28
C GLN A 93 11.49 -12.81 20.61
N VAL A 94 11.90 -13.06 19.36
CA VAL A 94 12.75 -12.14 18.59
C VAL A 94 11.98 -10.85 18.27
N ARG A 95 10.71 -10.99 17.90
CA ARG A 95 9.82 -9.84 17.61
C ARG A 95 9.67 -8.94 18.84
N THR A 96 9.43 -9.49 20.03
CA THR A 96 9.28 -8.72 21.27
C THR A 96 10.56 -7.94 21.60
N GLU A 97 11.73 -8.56 21.49
CA GLU A 97 13.00 -7.88 21.79
C GLU A 97 13.33 -6.79 20.76
N LEU A 98 13.08 -7.05 19.47
CA LEU A 98 13.25 -6.06 18.41
C LEU A 98 12.37 -4.82 18.65
N LEU A 99 11.10 -5.04 18.98
CA LEU A 99 10.15 -3.96 19.25
C LEU A 99 10.52 -3.18 20.52
N ARG A 100 11.00 -3.85 21.56
CA ARG A 100 11.51 -3.21 22.78
C ARG A 100 12.69 -2.28 22.47
N ARG A 101 13.64 -2.73 21.65
CA ARG A 101 14.81 -1.91 21.21
C ARG A 101 14.42 -0.73 20.34
N ALA A 102 13.38 -0.88 19.52
CA ALA A 102 12.84 0.19 18.69
C ALA A 102 12.00 1.23 19.46
N GLY A 103 12.01 1.20 20.80
CA GLY A 103 11.30 2.17 21.62
C GLY A 103 9.79 1.94 21.74
N GLY A 104 9.29 0.75 21.38
CA GLY A 104 7.88 0.41 21.58
C GLY A 104 6.89 1.26 20.76
N ALA A 105 7.33 1.86 19.65
CA ALA A 105 6.45 2.64 18.77
C ALA A 105 5.47 1.71 18.01
N TRP A 106 4.41 1.28 18.71
CA TRP A 106 3.33 0.43 18.20
C TRP A 106 2.50 1.08 17.07
N HIS A 107 2.64 2.38 16.85
CA HIS A 107 1.67 3.19 16.11
C HIS A 107 1.72 3.01 14.58
N GLU A 108 2.68 2.26 14.04
CA GLU A 108 2.83 2.02 12.60
C GLU A 108 2.54 0.55 12.19
N CYS A 109 1.69 -0.12 12.96
CA CYS A 109 1.32 -1.53 12.73
C CYS A 109 0.11 -1.72 11.80
N GLY A 110 -0.58 -0.65 11.40
CA GLY A 110 -1.59 -0.68 10.33
C GLY A 110 -0.91 -0.38 8.99
N HIS A 111 -1.05 -1.26 7.99
CA HIS A 111 -0.59 -0.95 6.62
C HIS A 111 -1.30 0.30 6.05
N THR A 112 -2.45 0.65 6.61
CA THR A 112 -3.24 1.86 6.34
C THR A 112 -2.71 3.11 7.04
N THR A 113 -2.13 3.01 8.25
CA THR A 113 -1.70 4.17 9.05
C THR A 113 -0.47 4.88 8.48
N ILE A 114 0.45 4.15 7.85
CA ILE A 114 1.62 4.76 7.17
C ILE A 114 1.20 5.50 5.90
N ALA A 115 0.10 5.07 5.29
CA ALA A 115 -0.37 5.67 4.07
C ALA A 115 -1.33 6.85 4.34
N MET A 116 -1.88 6.98 5.55
CA MET A 116 -2.75 8.09 5.98
C MET A 116 -2.15 9.51 5.81
N PRO A 117 -0.86 9.79 6.12
CA PRO A 117 -0.25 11.09 5.89
C PRO A 117 -0.31 11.57 4.43
N PHE A 118 -0.35 10.65 3.46
CA PHE A 118 -0.57 11.00 2.06
C PHE A 118 -1.91 11.70 1.85
N PHE A 119 -2.93 11.44 2.66
CA PHE A 119 -4.29 11.94 2.45
C PHE A 119 -4.75 12.97 3.49
N ALA A 120 -4.08 13.04 4.64
CA ALA A 120 -4.45 13.95 5.74
C ALA A 120 -4.32 15.45 5.41
N ARG A 121 -3.82 15.81 4.21
CA ARG A 121 -3.53 17.19 3.77
C ARG A 121 -2.79 18.04 4.82
N ASP A 122 -2.02 17.43 5.73
CA ASP A 122 -1.27 18.18 6.73
C ASP A 122 -0.22 19.03 5.98
N PRO A 123 -0.34 20.37 6.02
CA PRO A 123 0.58 21.24 5.30
C PRO A 123 1.99 21.20 5.88
N ARG A 124 2.22 20.63 7.06
CA ARG A 124 3.54 20.52 7.69
C ARG A 124 4.32 19.28 7.23
N ASP A 125 3.65 18.31 6.61
CA ASP A 125 4.30 17.13 6.03
C ASP A 125 4.67 17.39 4.55
N THR A 126 5.87 17.91 4.35
CA THR A 126 6.39 18.27 3.02
C THR A 126 6.64 17.04 2.14
N ARG A 127 7.03 15.90 2.72
CA ARG A 127 7.26 14.66 1.96
C ARG A 127 5.95 14.07 1.43
N ALA A 128 4.91 14.04 2.27
CA ALA A 128 3.59 13.60 1.83
C ALA A 128 3.02 14.54 0.75
N ARG A 129 3.31 15.85 0.82
CA ARG A 129 2.93 16.82 -0.21
C ARG A 129 3.58 16.53 -1.56
N ASP A 130 4.90 16.39 -1.62
CA ASP A 130 5.61 16.17 -2.90
C ASP A 130 5.13 14.88 -3.59
N LEU A 131 4.87 13.83 -2.82
CA LEU A 131 4.30 12.58 -3.31
C LEU A 131 2.84 12.73 -3.77
N ARG A 132 1.99 13.47 -3.04
CA ARG A 132 0.62 13.79 -3.47
C ARG A 132 0.61 14.52 -4.81
N ASP A 133 1.49 15.51 -4.96
CA ASP A 133 1.59 16.34 -6.17
C ASP A 133 2.05 15.49 -7.36
N ALA A 134 3.08 14.66 -7.17
CA ALA A 134 3.59 13.75 -8.18
C ALA A 134 2.52 12.73 -8.65
N LEU A 135 1.72 12.22 -7.71
CA LEU A 135 0.63 11.28 -7.99
C LEU A 135 -0.66 11.97 -8.48
N GLY A 136 -0.73 13.30 -8.38
CA GLY A 136 -1.92 14.08 -8.70
C GLY A 136 -3.12 13.73 -7.82
N VAL A 137 -2.89 13.35 -6.56
CA VAL A 137 -3.95 12.92 -5.61
C VAL A 137 -4.99 14.01 -5.41
N ASP A 138 -4.58 15.29 -5.44
CA ASP A 138 -5.52 16.41 -5.35
C ASP A 138 -6.57 16.44 -6.45
N ARG A 139 -6.24 15.97 -7.66
CA ARG A 139 -7.22 15.83 -8.76
C ARG A 139 -8.15 14.64 -8.60
N LEU A 140 -7.81 13.69 -7.73
CA LEU A 140 -8.68 12.56 -7.38
C LEU A 140 -9.72 12.98 -6.34
N PHE A 141 -9.39 13.90 -5.43
CA PHE A 141 -10.37 14.50 -4.52
C PHE A 141 -11.46 15.30 -5.26
N ASP A 142 -11.19 15.76 -6.49
CA ASP A 142 -12.20 16.36 -7.36
C ASP A 142 -13.20 15.33 -7.95
N TRP A 143 -13.09 14.03 -7.61
CA TRP A 143 -14.00 12.95 -8.07
C TRP A 143 -15.25 12.83 -7.16
N GLY A 144 -15.62 13.92 -6.49
CA GLY A 144 -16.69 14.01 -5.51
C GLY A 144 -16.17 14.06 -4.07
N GLU A 145 -16.87 14.78 -3.19
CA GLU A 145 -16.44 15.13 -1.83
C GLU A 145 -16.12 13.91 -0.92
N GLN A 146 -16.59 12.71 -1.27
CA GLN A 146 -16.45 11.48 -0.45
C GLN A 146 -15.76 10.33 -1.19
N SER A 147 -15.49 10.45 -2.50
CA SER A 147 -15.28 9.27 -3.34
C SER A 147 -13.85 8.75 -3.33
N ALA A 148 -12.84 9.62 -3.49
CA ALA A 148 -11.45 9.18 -3.67
C ALA A 148 -10.78 8.68 -2.39
N PHE A 149 -11.10 9.29 -1.25
CA PHE A 149 -10.62 8.83 0.04
C PHE A 149 -11.23 7.47 0.40
N GLU A 150 -12.54 7.28 0.24
CA GLU A 150 -13.23 6.01 0.52
C GLU A 150 -12.85 4.89 -0.46
N LEU A 151 -12.74 5.19 -1.77
CA LEU A 151 -12.25 4.24 -2.77
C LEU A 151 -10.83 3.77 -2.47
N TRP A 152 -9.98 4.68 -1.99
CA TRP A 152 -8.62 4.33 -1.63
C TRP A 152 -8.55 3.63 -0.27
N LEU A 153 -9.32 4.05 0.73
CA LEU A 153 -9.45 3.35 2.03
C LEU A 153 -9.88 1.90 1.82
N ALA A 154 -10.83 1.67 0.91
CA ALA A 154 -11.27 0.34 0.50
C ALA A 154 -10.19 -0.46 -0.25
N ALA A 155 -9.26 0.21 -0.95
CA ALA A 155 -8.17 -0.44 -1.66
C ALA A 155 -6.99 -0.82 -0.76
N ILE A 156 -6.83 -0.13 0.38
CA ILE A 156 -5.75 -0.38 1.36
C ILE A 156 -6.19 -1.23 2.57
N SER A 157 -7.48 -1.53 2.71
CA SER A 157 -8.05 -2.37 3.79
C SER A 157 -8.07 -3.85 3.41
#